data_AF-A0A9X9YBR5-F1
#
_entry.id   AF-A0A9X9YBR5-F1
#
_cell.length_a   1.000
_cell.length_b   1.000
_cell.length_c   1.000
_cell.angle_alpha   90.00
_cell.angle_beta   90.00
_cell.angle_gamma   90.00
#
_symmetry.space_group_name_H-M   'P 1'
#
loop_
_entity.id
_entity.type
_entity.pdbx_description
1 polymer ?
#
loop_
_entity_poly.entity_id
_entity_poly.type
_entity_poly.pdbx_seq_one_letter_code
_entity_poly.pdbx_strand_id
1 'polypeptide(L)'
;MTDGEKLIVLMLTDISKRLKGEPDIDPKFVEQTIYANQLWGFDWEFTGIPFERSDEDPPVVMETVDILEMFSLTMFHFKELPQSEQEHVRTELGYSAHGLDKFPGFDGNNDEHIGVARYLVEQLKRFKDLPGATANSHTQTSLPRYRKMLSVYLPMREKLGSGRLTSKQIIEIFSA
;
A
#
# COMPACT_ATOMS: atom_id res chain seq x y z
N MET A 1 -3.11 -20.96 9.54
CA MET A 1 -4.09 -21.78 8.81
C MET A 1 -3.37 -22.88 8.03
N THR A 2 -3.70 -24.14 8.31
CA THR A 2 -3.20 -25.32 7.58
C THR A 2 -3.83 -25.44 6.20
N ASP A 3 -3.25 -26.25 5.31
CA ASP A 3 -3.83 -26.49 3.98
C ASP A 3 -5.20 -27.17 4.05
N GLY A 4 -5.42 -28.03 5.06
CA GLY A 4 -6.72 -28.62 5.33
C GLY A 4 -7.77 -27.58 5.72
N GLU A 5 -7.42 -26.63 6.60
CA GLU A 5 -8.29 -25.51 6.98
C GLU A 5 -8.60 -24.61 5.78
N LYS A 6 -7.60 -24.29 4.94
CA LYS A 6 -7.80 -23.55 3.69
C LYS A 6 -8.84 -24.24 2.81
N LEU A 7 -8.70 -25.54 2.59
CA LEU A 7 -9.63 -26.30 1.75
C LEU A 7 -11.04 -26.31 2.34
N ILE A 8 -11.18 -26.52 3.65
CA ILE A 8 -12.48 -26.50 4.34
C ILE A 8 -13.15 -25.13 4.16
N VAL A 9 -12.43 -24.03 4.39
CA VAL A 9 -12.97 -22.68 4.23
C VAL A 9 -13.36 -22.40 2.78
N LEU A 10 -12.55 -22.79 1.79
CA LEU A 10 -12.89 -22.66 0.37
C LEU A 10 -14.13 -23.48 -0.03
N MET A 11 -14.34 -24.66 0.56
CA MET A 11 -15.57 -25.42 0.36
C MET A 11 -16.78 -24.71 0.98
N LEU A 12 -16.61 -24.07 2.15
CA LEU A 12 -17.66 -23.28 2.80
C LEU A 12 -18.00 -22.02 1.99
N THR A 13 -17.02 -21.35 1.36
CA THR A 13 -17.30 -20.20 0.49
C THR A 13 -18.10 -20.61 -0.75
N ASP A 14 -17.79 -21.77 -1.36
CA ASP A 14 -18.58 -22.31 -2.48
C ASP A 14 -20.01 -22.64 -2.05
N ILE A 15 -20.20 -23.25 -0.87
CA ILE A 15 -21.53 -23.51 -0.32
C ILE A 15 -22.27 -22.19 -0.06
N SER A 16 -21.63 -21.21 0.58
CA SER A 16 -22.20 -19.90 0.91
C SER A 16 -22.74 -19.19 -0.33
N LYS A 17 -21.97 -19.17 -1.43
CA LYS A 17 -22.38 -18.60 -2.72
C LYS A 17 -23.60 -19.28 -3.35
N ARG A 18 -23.89 -20.53 -3.00
CA ARG A 18 -25.03 -21.31 -3.52
C ARG A 18 -26.29 -21.14 -2.67
N LEU A 19 -26.16 -20.69 -1.43
CA LEU A 19 -27.30 -20.44 -0.55
C LEU A 19 -28.04 -19.16 -0.98
N LYS A 20 -29.33 -19.08 -0.67
CA LYS A 20 -30.14 -17.87 -0.92
C LYS A 20 -29.96 -16.91 0.24
N GLY A 21 -29.54 -15.69 -0.05
CA GLY A 21 -29.36 -14.61 0.94
C GLY A 21 -28.06 -13.85 0.69
N GLU A 22 -27.91 -12.72 1.36
CA GLU A 22 -26.63 -12.01 1.41
C GLU A 22 -25.84 -12.55 2.60
N PRO A 23 -24.62 -13.07 2.39
CA PRO A 23 -23.82 -13.56 3.49
C PRO A 23 -23.21 -12.40 4.27
N ASP A 24 -23.15 -12.53 5.60
CA ASP A 24 -22.50 -11.54 6.47
C ASP A 24 -20.99 -11.43 6.22
N ILE A 25 -20.38 -12.53 5.76
CA ILE A 25 -18.97 -12.60 5.37
C ILE A 25 -18.93 -12.76 3.86
N ASP A 26 -18.26 -11.83 3.15
CA ASP A 26 -18.10 -11.92 1.70
C ASP A 26 -17.26 -13.16 1.33
N PRO A 27 -17.87 -14.21 0.73
CA PRO A 27 -17.14 -15.43 0.38
C PRO A 27 -16.08 -15.17 -0.71
N LYS A 28 -16.27 -14.14 -1.53
CA LYS A 28 -15.31 -13.77 -2.57
C LYS A 28 -14.05 -13.17 -1.95
N PHE A 29 -14.19 -12.29 -0.97
CA PHE A 29 -13.05 -11.75 -0.23
C PHE A 29 -12.24 -12.87 0.43
N VAL A 30 -12.91 -13.84 1.07
CA VAL A 30 -12.24 -14.97 1.73
C VAL A 30 -11.43 -15.81 0.75
N GLU A 31 -12.01 -16.18 -0.38
CA GLU A 31 -11.30 -16.92 -1.42
C GLU A 31 -10.10 -16.16 -1.97
N GLN A 32 -10.27 -14.89 -2.30
CA GLN A 32 -9.20 -14.06 -2.87
C GLN A 32 -8.04 -13.91 -1.88
N THR A 33 -8.33 -13.80 -0.59
CA THR A 33 -7.34 -13.75 0.49
C THR A 33 -6.53 -15.03 0.60
N ILE A 34 -7.21 -16.19 0.54
CA ILE A 34 -6.55 -17.50 0.56
C ILE A 34 -5.72 -17.72 -0.70
N TYR A 35 -6.27 -17.44 -1.88
CA TYR A 35 -5.57 -17.62 -3.16
C TYR A 35 -4.37 -16.69 -3.32
N ALA A 36 -4.44 -15.47 -2.79
CA ALA A 36 -3.32 -14.53 -2.78
C ALA A 36 -2.25 -14.90 -1.74
N ASN A 37 -2.54 -15.86 -0.85
CA ASN A 37 -1.72 -16.21 0.31
C ASN A 37 -1.42 -14.99 1.22
N GLN A 38 -2.40 -14.11 1.38
CA GLN A 38 -2.30 -12.86 2.17
C GLN A 38 -3.17 -12.95 3.44
N LEU A 39 -2.99 -13.98 4.27
CA LEU A 39 -3.90 -14.29 5.38
C LEU A 39 -4.01 -13.16 6.42
N TRP A 40 -2.99 -12.31 6.56
CA TRP A 40 -3.04 -11.09 7.39
C TRP A 40 -4.18 -10.15 6.99
N GLY A 41 -4.66 -10.22 5.74
CA GLY A 41 -5.80 -9.45 5.26
C GLY A 41 -7.10 -9.73 6.02
N PHE A 42 -7.22 -10.91 6.66
CA PHE A 42 -8.37 -11.19 7.52
C PHE A 42 -8.41 -10.31 8.76
N ASP A 43 -7.26 -10.06 9.41
CA ASP A 43 -7.20 -9.18 10.58
C ASP A 43 -7.50 -7.73 10.22
N TRP A 44 -7.15 -7.33 8.99
CA TRP A 44 -7.38 -5.99 8.46
C TRP A 44 -8.84 -5.73 8.07
N GLU A 45 -9.52 -6.72 7.47
CA GLU A 45 -10.92 -6.60 7.08
C GLU A 45 -11.86 -6.81 8.26
N PHE A 46 -11.63 -7.87 9.04
CA PHE A 46 -12.54 -8.33 10.09
C PHE A 46 -12.09 -7.89 11.49
N THR A 47 -11.83 -6.60 11.65
CA THR A 47 -11.33 -6.01 12.91
C THR A 47 -12.22 -6.27 14.14
N GLY A 48 -13.51 -6.54 13.94
CA GLY A 48 -14.48 -6.88 14.99
C GLY A 48 -14.53 -8.35 15.40
N ILE A 49 -13.84 -9.24 14.68
CA ILE A 49 -13.75 -10.66 15.03
C ILE A 49 -12.48 -10.87 15.86
N PRO A 50 -12.57 -11.49 17.05
CA PRO A 50 -11.41 -11.72 17.91
C PRO A 50 -10.61 -12.93 17.42
N PHE A 51 -9.98 -12.83 16.25
CA PHE A 51 -9.03 -13.84 15.80
C PHE A 51 -7.83 -13.90 16.74
N GLU A 52 -7.19 -15.08 16.80
CA GLU A 52 -5.83 -15.20 17.32
C GLU A 52 -4.93 -14.39 16.38
N ARG A 53 -4.66 -13.14 16.74
CA ARG A 53 -3.80 -12.26 15.96
C ARG A 53 -2.39 -12.84 15.97
N SER A 54 -1.77 -12.93 14.80
CA SER A 54 -0.30 -12.94 14.77
C SER A 54 0.16 -11.64 15.44
N ASP A 55 1.15 -11.72 16.33
CA ASP A 55 1.60 -10.57 17.11
C ASP A 55 2.01 -9.37 16.22
N GLU A 56 2.41 -9.62 14.96
CA GLU A 56 2.80 -8.60 13.99
C GLU A 56 2.40 -8.97 12.55
N ASP A 57 2.09 -7.95 11.73
CA ASP A 57 1.96 -8.09 10.28
C ASP A 57 3.31 -8.47 9.64
N PRO A 58 3.33 -9.20 8.51
CA PRO A 58 4.58 -9.52 7.83
C PRO A 58 5.39 -8.26 7.48
N PRO A 59 6.74 -8.26 7.61
CA PRO A 59 7.56 -7.07 7.38
C PRO A 59 7.35 -6.41 6.00
N VAL A 60 7.16 -7.21 4.94
CA VAL A 60 6.85 -6.74 3.58
C VAL A 60 5.54 -5.95 3.53
N VAL A 61 4.55 -6.31 4.34
CA VAL A 61 3.25 -5.62 4.40
C VAL A 61 3.46 -4.22 4.98
N MET A 62 4.16 -4.14 6.10
CA MET A 62 4.46 -2.86 6.75
C MET A 62 5.31 -1.95 5.86
N GLU A 63 6.36 -2.48 5.24
CA GLU A 63 7.19 -1.71 4.30
C GLU A 63 6.37 -1.24 3.08
N THR A 64 5.49 -2.08 2.53
CA THR A 64 4.59 -1.66 1.44
C THR A 64 3.67 -0.53 1.87
N VAL A 65 3.07 -0.62 3.05
CA VAL A 65 2.17 0.40 3.61
C VAL A 65 2.91 1.72 3.79
N ASP A 66 4.11 1.70 4.37
CA ASP A 66 4.92 2.90 4.58
C ASP A 66 5.30 3.58 3.25
N ILE A 67 5.67 2.79 2.23
CA ILE A 67 6.00 3.32 0.89
C ILE A 67 4.76 3.96 0.26
N LEU A 68 3.62 3.26 0.22
CA LEU A 68 2.40 3.79 -0.39
C LEU A 68 1.89 5.03 0.36
N GLU A 69 1.99 5.04 1.69
CA GLU A 69 1.62 6.20 2.50
C GLU A 69 2.54 7.40 2.25
N MET A 70 3.86 7.20 2.20
CA MET A 70 4.83 8.24 1.86
C MET A 70 4.47 8.91 0.52
N PHE A 71 4.22 8.13 -0.53
CA PHE A 71 3.82 8.68 -1.82
C PHE A 71 2.45 9.36 -1.75
N SER A 72 1.46 8.74 -1.11
CA SER A 72 0.13 9.32 -0.96
C SER A 72 0.16 10.70 -0.28
N LEU A 73 0.86 10.81 0.85
CA LEU A 73 0.92 12.05 1.62
C LEU A 73 1.80 13.12 0.97
N THR A 74 2.93 12.75 0.37
CA THR A 74 3.76 13.70 -0.38
C THR A 74 3.02 14.26 -1.59
N MET A 75 2.30 13.42 -2.34
CA MET A 75 1.46 13.84 -3.46
C MET A 75 0.32 14.75 -3.01
N PHE A 76 -0.39 14.37 -1.93
CA PHE A 76 -1.47 15.18 -1.37
C PHE A 76 -0.95 16.56 -0.93
N HIS A 77 0.13 16.60 -0.15
CA HIS A 77 0.70 17.85 0.32
C HIS A 77 1.30 18.70 -0.80
N PHE A 78 1.91 18.10 -1.80
CA PHE A 78 2.40 18.80 -2.98
C PHE A 78 1.25 19.51 -3.72
N LYS A 79 0.13 18.82 -3.94
CA LYS A 79 -1.01 19.36 -4.72
C LYS A 79 -1.60 20.63 -4.16
N GLU A 80 -1.55 20.84 -2.85
CA GLU A 80 -2.06 22.08 -2.28
C GLU A 80 -0.99 23.10 -1.92
N LEU A 81 0.27 22.89 -2.31
CA LEU A 81 1.25 23.96 -2.21
C LEU A 81 0.82 25.10 -3.15
N PRO A 82 1.17 26.35 -2.86
CA PRO A 82 1.02 27.43 -3.84
C PRO A 82 1.70 27.07 -5.17
N GLN A 83 1.15 27.52 -6.30
CA GLN A 83 1.68 27.18 -7.63
C GLN A 83 3.17 27.49 -7.78
N SER A 84 3.64 28.60 -7.21
CA SER A 84 5.06 28.99 -7.21
C SER A 84 5.96 27.98 -6.48
N GLU A 85 5.48 27.39 -5.39
CA GLU A 85 6.21 26.35 -4.67
C GLU A 85 6.17 25.00 -5.39
N GLN A 86 5.05 24.67 -6.04
CA GLN A 86 4.97 23.46 -6.86
C GLN A 86 5.97 23.52 -8.01
N GLU A 87 6.08 24.66 -8.68
CA GLU A 87 7.04 24.88 -9.76
C GLU A 87 8.48 24.78 -9.24
N HIS A 88 8.78 25.42 -8.10
CA HIS A 88 10.09 25.30 -7.47
C HIS A 88 10.48 23.84 -7.17
N VAL A 89 9.58 23.06 -6.56
CA VAL A 89 9.80 21.63 -6.28
C VAL A 89 10.06 20.84 -7.56
N ARG A 90 9.29 21.09 -8.64
CA ARG A 90 9.51 20.42 -9.93
C ARG A 90 10.86 20.77 -10.55
N THR A 91 11.29 22.02 -10.46
CA THR A 91 12.60 22.46 -10.95
C THR A 91 13.73 21.76 -10.21
N GLU A 92 13.67 21.71 -8.87
CA GLU A 92 14.72 21.09 -8.05
C GLU A 92 14.80 19.58 -8.25
N LEU A 93 13.66 18.90 -8.38
CA LEU A 93 13.61 17.43 -8.50
C LEU A 93 13.86 16.92 -9.92
N GLY A 94 13.65 17.74 -10.95
CA GLY A 94 13.77 17.34 -12.35
C GLY A 94 12.94 16.08 -12.65
N TYR A 95 13.59 15.03 -13.17
CA TYR A 95 12.90 13.77 -13.50
C TYR A 95 12.26 13.08 -12.29
N SER A 96 12.80 13.26 -11.08
CA SER A 96 12.24 12.67 -9.86
C SER A 96 10.86 13.22 -9.52
N ALA A 97 10.50 14.41 -10.02
CA ALA A 97 9.18 15.00 -9.81
C ALA A 97 8.03 14.16 -10.39
N HIS A 98 8.30 13.23 -11.32
CA HIS A 98 7.26 12.35 -11.88
C HIS A 98 6.55 11.52 -10.79
N GLY A 99 7.26 11.16 -9.72
CA GLY A 99 6.67 10.44 -8.59
C GLY A 99 5.67 11.25 -7.78
N LEU A 100 5.58 12.58 -7.98
CA LEU A 100 4.56 13.45 -7.37
C LEU A 100 3.24 13.47 -8.17
N ASP A 101 3.24 12.96 -9.40
CA ASP A 101 2.06 12.84 -10.24
C ASP A 101 1.41 11.46 -10.11
N LYS A 102 2.24 10.43 -9.96
CA LYS A 102 1.82 9.03 -9.90
C LYS A 102 2.90 8.19 -9.21
N PHE A 103 2.51 7.23 -8.39
CA PHE A 103 3.41 6.21 -7.89
C PHE A 103 3.96 5.36 -9.05
N PRO A 104 5.29 5.21 -9.18
CA PRO A 104 5.88 4.48 -10.32
C PRO A 104 5.61 2.96 -10.30
N GLY A 105 5.25 2.40 -9.15
CA GLY A 105 5.00 0.97 -8.97
C GLY A 105 6.18 0.20 -8.37
N PHE A 106 5.96 -1.09 -8.13
CA PHE A 106 6.99 -2.04 -7.71
C PHE A 106 7.43 -2.92 -8.89
N ASP A 107 8.59 -3.58 -8.81
CA ASP A 107 9.01 -4.51 -9.87
C ASP A 107 8.15 -5.78 -9.84
N GLY A 108 7.33 -5.96 -10.88
CA GLY A 108 6.42 -7.10 -10.99
C GLY A 108 7.09 -8.47 -11.05
N ASN A 109 8.39 -8.54 -11.33
CA ASN A 109 9.10 -9.80 -11.54
C ASN A 109 9.97 -10.22 -10.34
N ASN A 110 10.43 -9.26 -9.53
CA ASN A 110 11.45 -9.51 -8.50
C ASN A 110 11.09 -8.91 -7.14
N ASP A 111 9.94 -8.25 -7.01
CA ASP A 111 9.55 -7.54 -5.80
C ASP A 111 8.18 -8.00 -5.29
N GLU A 112 8.17 -8.65 -4.13
CA GLU A 112 6.97 -9.14 -3.45
C GLU A 112 5.98 -8.02 -3.07
N HIS A 113 6.45 -6.78 -2.94
CA HIS A 113 5.62 -5.62 -2.60
C HIS A 113 4.52 -5.37 -3.65
N ILE A 114 4.71 -5.77 -4.92
CA ILE A 114 3.66 -5.61 -5.94
C ILE A 114 2.41 -6.43 -5.60
N GLY A 115 2.58 -7.63 -5.05
CA GLY A 115 1.48 -8.52 -4.68
C GLY A 115 0.71 -7.94 -3.49
N VAL A 116 1.45 -7.44 -2.50
CA VAL A 116 0.88 -6.75 -1.33
C VAL A 116 0.15 -5.48 -1.75
N ALA A 117 0.75 -4.63 -2.57
CA ALA A 117 0.15 -3.38 -3.02
C ALA A 117 -1.16 -3.62 -3.80
N ARG A 118 -1.18 -4.62 -4.69
CA ARG A 118 -2.40 -5.05 -5.38
C ARG A 118 -3.45 -5.54 -4.39
N TYR A 119 -3.07 -6.37 -3.43
CA TYR A 119 -4.00 -6.89 -2.44
C TYR A 119 -4.60 -5.76 -1.57
N LEU A 120 -3.78 -4.83 -1.06
CA LEU A 120 -4.22 -3.64 -0.31
C LEU A 120 -5.24 -2.81 -1.10
N VAL A 121 -4.98 -2.55 -2.38
CA VAL A 121 -5.82 -1.68 -3.22
C VAL A 121 -7.09 -2.38 -3.71
N GLU A 122 -6.93 -3.59 -4.23
CA GLU A 122 -8.00 -4.30 -4.94
C GLU A 122 -8.91 -5.06 -3.99
N GLN A 123 -8.37 -5.64 -2.90
CA GLN A 123 -9.14 -6.44 -1.95
C GLN A 123 -9.56 -5.59 -0.75
N LEU A 124 -8.60 -4.99 -0.03
CA LEU A 124 -8.85 -4.20 1.19
C LEU A 124 -9.28 -2.75 0.92
N LYS A 125 -9.35 -2.35 -0.35
CA LYS A 125 -9.81 -1.02 -0.80
C LYS A 125 -9.01 0.16 -0.20
N ARG A 126 -7.76 -0.07 0.22
CA ARG A 126 -6.82 0.94 0.73
C ARG A 126 -6.10 1.63 -0.43
N PHE A 127 -5.57 2.85 -0.21
CA PHE A 127 -4.75 3.57 -1.20
C PHE A 127 -5.38 3.73 -2.61
N LYS A 128 -6.71 3.65 -2.74
CA LYS A 128 -7.41 3.78 -4.04
C LYS A 128 -7.16 5.11 -4.73
N ASP A 129 -6.93 6.15 -3.95
CA ASP A 129 -6.70 7.51 -4.45
C ASP A 129 -5.24 7.75 -4.84
N LEU A 130 -4.33 6.79 -4.60
CA LEU A 130 -2.93 6.86 -5.02
C LEU A 130 -2.80 6.38 -6.47
N PRO A 131 -2.58 7.27 -7.44
CA PRO A 131 -2.45 6.88 -8.83
C PRO A 131 -1.23 5.98 -9.01
N GLY A 132 -1.41 4.82 -9.66
CA GLY A 132 -0.31 3.89 -9.91
C GLY A 132 0.04 2.94 -8.76
N ALA A 133 -0.71 2.91 -7.67
CA ALA A 133 -0.47 2.04 -6.51
C ALA A 133 -0.25 0.55 -6.88
N THR A 134 -0.84 0.06 -7.98
CA THR A 134 -0.71 -1.34 -8.46
C THR A 134 0.16 -1.51 -9.71
N ALA A 135 0.86 -0.44 -10.12
CA ALA A 135 1.66 -0.43 -11.33
C ALA A 135 2.89 -1.35 -11.21
N ASN A 136 3.31 -1.90 -12.35
CA ASN A 136 4.62 -2.53 -12.50
C ASN A 136 5.63 -1.46 -12.93
N SER A 137 6.68 -1.25 -12.14
CA SER A 137 7.74 -0.29 -12.47
C SER A 137 8.69 -0.79 -13.56
N HIS A 138 8.66 -2.10 -13.83
CA HIS A 138 9.58 -2.80 -14.75
C HIS A 138 11.06 -2.61 -14.41
N THR A 139 11.39 -2.25 -13.16
CA THR A 139 12.77 -2.03 -12.72
C THR A 139 13.01 -2.42 -11.26
N GLN A 140 14.06 -3.24 -11.06
CA GLN A 140 14.54 -3.64 -9.73
C GLN A 140 15.08 -2.46 -8.89
N THR A 141 15.32 -1.30 -9.50
CA THR A 141 15.85 -0.12 -8.79
C THR A 141 14.78 0.66 -8.03
N SER A 142 13.51 0.33 -8.21
CA SER A 142 12.37 0.99 -7.55
C SER A 142 12.44 0.84 -6.02
N LEU A 143 12.49 -0.38 -5.50
CA LEU A 143 12.50 -0.62 -4.05
C LEU A 143 13.72 -0.05 -3.32
N PRO A 144 14.98 -0.23 -3.78
CA PRO A 144 16.14 0.41 -3.14
C PRO A 144 16.03 1.93 -3.09
N ARG A 145 15.41 2.56 -4.10
CA ARG A 145 15.15 4.00 -4.10
C ARG A 145 14.10 4.36 -3.05
N TYR A 146 12.98 3.64 -2.98
CA TYR A 146 11.93 3.92 -2.00
C TYR A 146 12.44 3.80 -0.56
N ARG A 147 13.33 2.83 -0.29
CA ARG A 147 13.98 2.69 1.02
C ARG A 147 14.83 3.90 1.41
N LYS A 148 15.53 4.52 0.47
CA LYS A 148 16.26 5.78 0.71
C LYS A 148 15.31 6.94 1.00
N MET A 149 14.23 7.04 0.24
CA MET A 149 13.21 8.05 0.49
C MET A 149 12.55 7.86 1.88
N LEU A 150 12.28 6.60 2.27
CA LEU A 150 11.72 6.26 3.58
C LEU A 150 12.65 6.63 4.74
N SER A 151 13.97 6.47 4.60
CA SER A 151 14.91 6.82 5.67
C SER A 151 14.89 8.32 6.00
N VAL A 152 14.51 9.15 5.03
CA VAL A 152 14.27 10.59 5.21
C VAL A 152 12.85 10.85 5.71
N TYR A 153 11.86 10.19 5.12
CA TYR A 153 10.43 10.43 5.41
C TYR A 153 10.00 9.99 6.82
N LEU A 154 10.41 8.82 7.30
CA LEU A 154 9.92 8.27 8.57
C LEU A 154 10.25 9.18 9.77
N PRO A 155 11.49 9.68 9.95
CA PRO A 155 11.80 10.64 11.01
C PRO A 155 11.08 11.99 10.85
N MET A 156 10.74 12.39 9.62
CA MET A 156 9.95 13.61 9.38
C MET A 156 8.50 13.41 9.79
N ARG A 157 7.90 12.27 9.46
CA ARG A 157 6.51 11.93 9.78
C ARG A 157 6.25 11.98 11.29
N GLU A 158 7.14 11.40 12.09
CA GLU A 158 7.04 11.42 13.56
C GLU A 158 6.98 12.85 14.12
N LYS A 159 7.78 13.76 13.55
CA LYS A 159 7.83 15.16 13.97
C LYS A 159 6.67 15.99 13.42
N LEU A 160 6.05 15.56 12.32
CA LEU A 160 5.02 16.30 11.61
C LEU A 160 3.69 16.30 12.39
N GLY A 161 3.35 15.21 13.08
CA GLY A 161 2.06 15.06 13.76
C GLY A 161 0.89 15.26 12.78
N SER A 162 -0.02 16.21 13.08
CA SER A 162 -1.11 16.62 12.17
C SER A 162 -0.72 17.74 11.19
N GLY A 163 0.58 18.04 11.09
CA GLY A 163 1.12 19.08 10.23
C GLY A 163 1.22 18.66 8.76
N ARG A 164 1.76 19.57 7.95
CA ARG A 164 1.84 19.42 6.49
C ARG A 164 3.28 19.49 6.00
N LEU A 165 3.62 18.64 5.03
CA LEU A 165 4.95 18.67 4.41
C LEU A 165 5.14 19.97 3.63
N THR A 166 6.26 20.64 3.88
CA THR A 166 6.69 21.83 3.13
C THR A 166 7.33 21.44 1.80
N SER A 167 7.44 22.38 0.87
CA SER A 167 8.21 22.21 -0.38
C SER A 167 9.62 21.68 -0.14
N LYS A 168 10.33 22.21 0.87
CA LYS A 168 11.69 21.76 1.25
C LYS A 168 11.73 20.29 1.68
N GLN A 169 10.78 19.85 2.50
CA GLN A 169 10.72 18.46 2.97
C GLN A 169 10.37 17.50 1.82
N ILE A 170 9.47 17.90 0.91
CA ILE A 170 9.15 17.11 -0.27
C ILE A 170 10.39 16.94 -1.17
N ILE A 171 11.15 18.02 -1.38
CA ILE A 171 12.41 17.97 -2.13
C ILE A 171 13.40 17.03 -1.45
N GLU A 172 13.57 17.15 -0.13
CA GLU A 172 14.50 16.33 0.64
C GLU A 172 14.18 14.83 0.55
N ILE A 173 12.90 14.45 0.63
CA ILE A 173 12.45 13.06 0.48
C ILE A 173 12.77 12.53 -0.92
N PHE A 174 12.47 13.29 -1.97
CA PHE A 174 12.60 12.81 -3.36
C PHE A 174 14.03 12.88 -3.93
N SER A 175 14.94 13.55 -3.23
CA SER A 175 16.37 13.67 -3.59
C SER A 175 17.29 12.69 -2.85
N ALA A 176 16.74 11.80 -2.00
CA ALA A 176 17.49 10.80 -1.24
C ALA A 176 18.19 9.71 -2.09
#